data_AF-A0ABD4S9V6-F1
#
_entry.id   AF-A0ABD4S9V6-F1
#
_cell.length_a   1.000
_cell.length_b   1.000
_cell.length_c   1.000
_cell.angle_alpha   90.00
_cell.angle_beta   90.00
_cell.angle_gamma   90.00
#
_symmetry.space_group_name_H-M   'P 1'
#
loop_
_entity.id
_entity.type
_entity.pdbx_description
1 polymer ?
#
loop_
_entity_poly.entity_id
_entity_poly.type
_entity_poly.pdbx_seq_one_letter_code
_entity_poly.pdbx_strand_id
1 'polypeptide(L)' 'MIIIRSQNKLDLMRVNRVEIDCRYVYAVFEGESNAREIGRYKSEERAIEVLNRIQDAIIAGTKFDIINKDGVRYHKEKV' A
#
# COMPACT_ATOMS: atom_id res chain seq x y z
N MET A 1 3.74 -11.08 -6.83
CA MET A 1 3.66 -9.81 -7.56
C MET A 1 2.54 -8.98 -6.96
N ILE A 2 2.85 -7.82 -6.39
CA ILE A 2 1.89 -6.96 -5.69
C ILE A 2 1.65 -5.72 -6.55
N ILE A 3 0.39 -5.29 -6.69
CA ILE A 3 0.03 -4.04 -7.37
C ILE A 3 -0.48 -3.07 -6.31
N ILE A 4 0.14 -1.89 -6.19
CA ILE A 4 -0.23 -0.87 -5.20
C ILE A 4 -0.57 0.43 -5.90
N ARG A 5 -1.61 1.12 -5.40
CA ARG A 5 -1.96 2.48 -5.78
C ARG A 5 -1.58 3.45 -4.67
N SER A 6 -0.90 4.55 -5.02
CA SER A 6 -0.56 5.63 -4.08
C SER A 6 -1.81 6.32 -3.52
N GLN A 7 -1.68 6.99 -2.37
CA GLN A 7 -2.76 7.80 -1.78
C GLN A 7 -3.24 8.92 -2.71
N ASN A 8 -2.34 9.51 -3.52
CA ASN A 8 -2.71 10.54 -4.49
C ASN A 8 -3.46 9.97 -5.72
N LYS A 9 -3.58 8.64 -5.83
CA LYS A 9 -4.30 7.88 -6.88
C LYS A 9 -3.75 8.03 -8.31
N LEU A 10 -2.67 8.79 -8.50
CA LEU A 10 -2.06 9.00 -9.81
C LEU A 10 -1.17 7.83 -10.22
N ASP A 11 -0.64 7.11 -9.24
CA ASP A 11 0.33 6.06 -9.49
C ASP A 11 -0.23 4.68 -9.16
N LEU A 12 -0.17 3.77 -10.13
CA LEU A 12 -0.42 2.34 -9.98
C LEU A 12 0.87 1.59 -10.32
N MET A 13 1.42 0.88 -9.35
CA MET A 13 2.79 0.36 -9.41
C MET A 13 2.80 -1.15 -9.19
N ARG A 14 3.63 -1.87 -9.96
CA ARG A 14 4.03 -3.24 -9.65
C ARG A 14 5.24 -3.19 -8.73
N VAL A 15 5.12 -3.78 -7.56
CA VAL A 15 6.11 -3.62 -6.49
C VAL A 15 6.55 -4.98 -5.97
N ASN A 16 7.80 -5.03 -5.50
CA ASN A 16 8.37 -6.22 -4.90
C ASN A 16 8.05 -6.26 -3.40
N ARG A 17 8.24 -5.12 -2.71
CA ARG A 17 7.94 -4.98 -1.28
C ARG A 17 7.47 -3.58 -0.90
N VAL A 18 6.94 -3.47 0.31
CA VAL A 18 6.51 -2.23 0.93
C VAL A 18 7.32 -2.02 2.20
N GLU A 19 7.82 -0.81 2.41
CA GLU A 19 8.63 -0.44 3.57
C GLU A 19 8.05 0.77 4.31
N ILE A 20 8.49 0.96 5.54
CA ILE A 20 8.21 2.15 6.35
C ILE A 20 9.52 2.85 6.68
N ASP A 21 9.50 4.18 6.63
CA ASP A 21 10.44 5.02 7.35
C ASP A 21 9.65 6.12 8.09
N CYS A 22 9.71 6.08 9.42
CA CYS A 22 8.95 6.94 10.32
C CYS A 22 7.44 7.00 9.95
N ARG A 23 7.01 8.12 9.36
CA ARG A 23 5.61 8.41 9.02
C ARG A 23 5.27 8.13 7.56
N TYR A 24 6.21 7.57 6.81
CA TYR A 24 6.11 7.37 5.38
C TYR A 24 6.04 5.88 5.07
N VAL A 25 5.21 5.54 4.08
CA VAL A 25 5.13 4.19 3.53
C VAL A 25 5.62 4.26 2.07
N TYR A 26 6.54 3.38 1.72
CA TYR A 26 7.19 3.34 0.43
C TYR A 26 6.94 2.02 -0.29
N ALA A 27 6.81 2.10 -1.61
CA ALA A 27 6.87 0.98 -2.53
C ALA A 27 8.29 0.82 -3.08
N VAL A 28 8.83 -0.40 -3.05
CA VAL A 28 10.14 -0.74 -3.63
C VAL A 28 9.95 -1.64 -4.84
N PHE A 29 10.56 -1.27 -5.97
CA PHE A 29 10.48 -1.99 -7.23
C PHE A 29 11.55 -3.09 -7.32
N GLU A 30 11.32 -4.09 -8.16
CA GLU A 30 12.29 -5.14 -8.41
C GLU A 30 13.43 -4.60 -9.29
N GLY A 31 14.68 -4.69 -8.82
CA GLY A 31 15.86 -4.29 -9.59
C GLY A 31 16.17 -2.80 -9.62
N GLU A 32 15.37 -1.94 -8.98
CA GLU A 32 15.67 -0.52 -8.84
C GLU A 32 16.01 -0.13 -7.40
N SER A 33 16.99 0.77 -7.25
CA SER A 33 17.29 1.47 -5.99
C SER A 33 16.21 2.51 -5.63
N ASN A 34 15.20 2.70 -6.48
CA ASN A 34 14.18 3.72 -6.33
C ASN A 34 13.05 3.20 -5.45
N ALA A 35 12.82 3.87 -4.32
CA ALA A 35 11.60 3.74 -3.54
C ALA A 35 10.65 4.88 -3.90
N ARG A 36 9.35 4.61 -3.94
CA ARG A 36 8.33 5.63 -4.22
C ARG A 36 7.37 5.75 -3.06
N GLU A 37 7.17 6.97 -2.59
CA GLU A 37 6.20 7.25 -1.52
C GLU A 37 4.80 6.88 -2.00
N ILE A 38 4.13 6.00 -1.26
CA ILE A 38 2.73 5.63 -1.51
C ILE A 38 1.79 6.25 -0.50
N GLY A 39 2.30 6.73 0.64
CA GLY A 39 1.51 7.52 1.58
C GLY A 39 2.32 8.10 2.73
N ARG A 40 1.80 9.20 3.27
CA ARG A 40 2.33 9.89 4.45
C ARG A 40 1.25 9.98 5.52
N TYR A 41 1.60 9.64 6.75
CA TYR A 41 0.66 9.53 7.86
C TYR A 41 0.97 10.51 8.98
N LYS A 42 0.00 10.70 9.88
CA LYS A 42 0.12 11.63 11.00
C LYS A 42 1.19 11.20 12.00
N SER A 43 1.31 9.88 12.21
CA SER A 43 2.26 9.26 13.14
C SER A 43 2.83 7.97 12.57
N GLU A 44 3.91 7.49 13.17
CA GLU A 44 4.57 6.25 12.79
C GLU A 44 3.69 5.04 13.08
N GLU A 45 2.99 5.05 14.22
CA GLU A 45 2.04 3.99 14.59
C GLU A 45 0.95 3.84 13.52
N ARG A 46 0.48 4.96 12.96
CA ARG A 46 -0.49 4.93 11.87
C ARG A 46 0.11 4.40 10.57
N ALA A 47 1.38 4.69 10.28
CA ALA A 47 2.07 4.12 9.12
C ALA A 47 2.20 2.60 9.27
N ILE A 48 2.61 2.12 10.45
CA ILE A 48 2.73 0.69 10.79
C ILE A 48 1.37 -0.01 10.65
N GLU A 49 0.30 0.59 11.20
CA GLU A 49 -1.04 0.04 11.07
C GLU A 49 -1.45 -0.13 9.60
N VAL A 50 -1.09 0.82 8.72
CA VAL A 50 -1.36 0.70 7.29
C VAL A 50 -0.51 -0.37 6.62
N LEU A 51 0.78 -0.49 6.95
CA LEU A 51 1.61 -1.57 6.43
C LEU A 51 1.03 -2.94 6.80
N ASN A 52 0.63 -3.14 8.05
CA ASN A 52 0.01 -4.40 8.49
C ASN A 52 -1.27 -4.68 7.68
N ARG A 53 -2.13 -3.68 7.48
CA ARG A 53 -3.33 -3.81 6.64
C ARG A 53 -3.04 -4.14 5.18
N ILE A 54 -1.93 -3.66 4.62
CA ILE A 54 -1.48 -3.99 3.26
C ILE A 54 -0.99 -5.44 3.23
N GLN A 55 -0.18 -5.85 4.22
CA GLN A 55 0.31 -7.23 4.33
C GLN A 55 -0.84 -8.23 4.50
N ASP A 56 -1.81 -7.94 5.36
CA ASP A 56 -3.00 -8.76 5.55
C ASP A 56 -3.78 -8.95 4.24
N ALA A 57 -3.94 -7.88 3.46
CA ALA A 57 -4.61 -7.94 2.16
C ALA A 57 -3.84 -8.82 1.15
N ILE A 58 -2.51 -8.73 1.14
CA ILE A 58 -1.63 -9.55 0.29
C ILE A 58 -1.73 -11.03 0.70
N ILE A 59 -1.63 -11.33 2.00
CA ILE A 59 -1.73 -12.70 2.54
C ILE A 59 -3.10 -13.30 2.22
N ALA A 60 -4.17 -12.51 2.33
CA ALA A 60 -5.53 -12.91 1.99
C ALA A 60 -5.77 -13.08 0.49
N GLY A 61 -4.78 -12.84 -0.38
CA GLY A 61 -4.93 -12.93 -1.83
C GLY A 61 -5.83 -11.86 -2.43
N THR A 62 -6.02 -10.73 -1.73
CA THR A 62 -6.89 -9.64 -2.18
C THR A 62 -6.29 -8.99 -3.42
N LYS A 63 -7.00 -9.06 -4.55
CA LYS A 63 -6.56 -8.42 -5.81
C LYS A 63 -6.74 -6.91 -5.80
N PHE A 64 -7.82 -6.42 -5.19
CA PHE A 64 -8.11 -4.99 -5.10
C PHE A 64 -8.59 -4.64 -3.70
N ASP A 65 -7.85 -3.76 -3.04
CA ASP A 65 -8.22 -3.15 -1.78
C ASP A 65 -8.42 -1.65 -2.01
N ILE A 66 -9.67 -1.20 -1.97
CA ILE A 66 -10.04 0.16 -2.39
C ILE A 66 -10.79 0.85 -1.25
N ILE A 67 -10.41 2.10 -0.98
CA ILE A 67 -11.10 3.00 -0.07
C ILE A 67 -11.77 4.11 -0.91
N ASN A 68 -13.10 4.29 -0.81
CA ASN A 68 -13.78 5.42 -1.50
C ASN A 68 -13.41 6.74 -0.83
N LYS A 69 -13.84 7.82 -1.49
CA LYS A 69 -13.91 9.17 -0.90
C LYS A 69 -14.63 9.22 0.46
N ASP A 70 -15.53 8.28 0.74
CA ASP A 70 -16.32 8.21 1.98
C ASP A 70 -15.64 7.38 3.08
N GLY A 71 -14.41 6.89 2.86
CA GLY A 71 -13.65 6.11 3.84
C GLY A 71 -14.08 4.65 3.98
N VAL A 72 -15.06 4.19 3.20
CA VAL A 72 -15.51 2.80 3.15
C VAL A 72 -14.51 1.97 2.36
N ARG A 73 -14.06 0.86 2.96
CA ARG A 73 -13.14 -0.12 2.36
C ARG A 73 -13.93 -1.23 1.69
N TYR A 74 -13.54 -1.63 0.50
CA TYR A 74 -14.12 -2.77 -0.21
C TYR A 74 -13.04 -3.58 -0.91
N HIS A 75 -13.20 -4.89 -0.81
CA HIS A 75 -12.32 -5.88 -1.41
C HIS A 75 -12.97 -6.39 -2.69
N LYS A 76 -12.38 -6.10 -3.85
CA LYS A 76 -12.88 -6.62 -5.14
C LYS A 76 -12.11 -7.91 -5.43
N GLU A 77 -12.85 -9.03 -5.43
CA GLU A 77 -12.38 -10.41 -5.64
C GLU A 77 -11.48 -10.97 -4.52
N LYS A 78 -12.07 -11.83 -3.68
CA LYS A 78 -11.32 -12.95 -3.08
C LYS A 78 -11.02 -13.93 -4.22
N VAL A 79 -9.77 -14.36 -4.35
CA VAL A 79 -9.40 -15.49 -5.21
C VAL A 79 -9.64 -16.77 -4.43
#